data_AF-A0A955TCG5-F1
#
_entry.id   AF-A0A955TCG5-F1
#
_cell.length_a   1.000
_cell.length_b   1.000
_cell.length_c   1.000
_cell.angle_alpha   90.00
_cell.angle_beta   90.00
_cell.angle_gamma   90.00
#
_symmetry.space_group_name_H-M   'P 1'
#
loop_
_entity.id
_entity.type
_entity.pdbx_description
1 polymer ?
#
loop_
_entity_poly.entity_id
_entity_poly.type
_entity_poly.pdbx_seq_one_letter_code
_entity_poly.pdbx_strand_id
1 'polypeptide(L)'
;MNTPELKKSFENPALEYRMQPLFRVNDEIDPKEVQWQIRSLKEQGFGGIFSICEVFHDGAPDKFLSDWWWNAVDVLAKACAEEGLEFWVYDDEDWPSGSLGGQLIEDHPEWNWHYLKSEETPVNGSGKVEIPVDKNSFVGAVAFKTIEGVVSPDSIQDISNYVSGGKISWEATKGEWTVAVYSRHPGKGFFIEGYGDLMNREAMAEFVRASYEGHWER
;
A
#
# COMPACT_ATOMS: atom_id res chain seq x y z
N MET A 1 37.89 -17.85 0.45
CA MET A 1 38.06 -17.51 1.87
C MET A 1 38.57 -18.77 2.57
N ASN A 2 39.73 -18.71 3.21
CA ASN A 2 40.31 -19.89 3.88
C ASN A 2 39.67 -20.07 5.27
N THR A 3 39.59 -21.30 5.78
CA THR A 3 38.95 -21.65 7.07
C THR A 3 39.35 -20.75 8.26
N PRO A 4 40.62 -20.31 8.41
CA PRO A 4 41.01 -19.37 9.47
C PRO A 4 40.35 -17.99 9.34
N GLU A 5 40.16 -17.49 8.12
CA GLU A 5 39.52 -16.19 7.87
C GLU A 5 38.03 -16.26 8.19
N LEU A 6 37.36 -17.34 7.77
CA LEU A 6 35.96 -17.60 8.09
C LEU A 6 35.72 -17.72 9.59
N LYS A 7 36.61 -18.40 10.32
CA LYS A 7 36.51 -18.50 11.78
C LYS A 7 36.61 -17.11 12.42
N LYS A 8 37.56 -16.28 11.97
CA LYS A 8 37.75 -14.92 12.49
C LYS A 8 36.54 -14.02 12.21
N SER A 9 35.97 -14.06 11.01
CA SER A 9 34.77 -13.28 10.67
C SER A 9 33.52 -13.78 11.39
N PHE A 10 33.45 -15.08 11.73
CA PHE A 10 32.36 -15.64 12.51
C PHE A 10 32.43 -15.25 13.99
N GLU A 11 33.64 -15.21 14.58
CA GLU A 11 33.86 -14.78 15.97
C GLU A 11 33.58 -13.28 16.18
N ASN A 12 33.81 -12.45 15.15
CA ASN A 12 33.48 -11.03 15.17
C ASN A 12 32.91 -10.59 13.82
N PRO A 13 31.59 -10.76 13.59
CA PRO A 13 30.96 -10.41 12.34
C PRO A 13 31.05 -8.91 12.05
N ALA A 14 31.29 -8.59 10.77
CA ALA A 14 31.19 -7.23 10.24
C ALA A 14 29.77 -6.68 10.41
N LEU A 15 29.62 -5.35 10.34
CA LEU A 15 28.35 -4.66 10.60
C LEU A 15 27.21 -5.16 9.71
N GLU A 16 27.48 -5.43 8.42
CA GLU A 16 26.54 -5.95 7.43
C GLU A 16 25.89 -7.30 7.81
N TYR A 17 26.49 -8.04 8.76
CA TYR A 17 25.95 -9.31 9.27
C TYR A 17 25.27 -9.19 10.64
N ARG A 18 25.24 -7.99 11.22
CA ARG A 18 24.62 -7.75 12.52
C ARG A 18 23.17 -7.32 12.35
N MET A 19 22.37 -7.53 13.40
CA MET A 19 20.97 -7.13 13.38
C MET A 19 20.83 -5.62 13.22
N GLN A 20 19.73 -5.20 12.60
CA GLN A 20 19.30 -3.82 12.50
C GLN A 20 17.83 -3.77 12.92
N PRO A 21 17.49 -3.14 14.06
CA PRO A 21 16.12 -3.06 14.50
C PRO A 21 15.39 -1.95 13.74
N LEU A 22 14.06 -2.06 13.67
CA LEU A 22 13.21 -0.92 13.36
C LEU A 22 13.36 0.11 14.50
N PHE A 23 13.78 1.31 14.15
CA PHE A 23 13.85 2.45 15.05
C PHE A 23 12.64 3.34 14.77
N ARG A 24 11.65 3.26 15.66
CA ARG A 24 10.38 3.95 15.46
C ARG A 24 10.49 5.39 15.96
N VAL A 25 10.22 6.33 15.07
CA VAL A 25 10.15 7.75 15.38
C VAL A 25 8.68 8.09 15.56
N ASN A 26 8.28 8.28 16.82
CA ASN A 26 6.89 8.44 17.25
C ASN A 26 6.74 9.46 18.39
N ASP A 27 7.68 10.40 18.48
CA ASP A 27 7.64 11.56 19.38
C ASP A 27 8.66 12.60 18.88
N GLU A 28 8.75 13.73 19.55
CA GLU A 28 9.79 14.74 19.35
C GLU A 28 11.20 14.16 19.53
N ILE A 29 12.12 14.61 18.69
CA ILE A 29 13.50 14.12 18.70
C ILE A 29 14.38 15.02 19.60
N ASP A 30 14.91 14.45 20.69
CA ASP A 30 16.05 15.02 21.42
C ASP A 30 17.36 14.39 20.88
N PRO A 31 18.25 15.18 20.25
CA PRO A 31 19.53 14.68 19.74
C PRO A 31 20.41 13.97 20.79
N LYS A 32 20.33 14.37 22.06
CA LYS A 32 21.11 13.72 23.13
C LYS A 32 20.56 12.35 23.47
N GLU A 33 19.24 12.21 23.49
CA GLU A 33 18.60 10.92 23.71
C GLU A 33 18.88 9.98 22.54
N VAL A 34 18.72 10.45 21.30
CA VAL A 34 19.06 9.67 20.11
C VAL A 34 20.51 9.19 20.15
N GLN A 35 21.47 10.07 20.45
CA GLN A 35 22.88 9.67 20.57
C GLN A 35 23.08 8.57 21.61
N TRP A 36 22.41 8.67 22.76
CA TRP A 36 22.48 7.64 23.80
C TRP A 36 21.84 6.32 23.34
N GLN A 37 20.68 6.35 22.68
CA GLN A 37 19.99 5.16 22.17
C GLN A 37 20.83 4.44 21.10
N ILE A 38 21.36 5.17 20.12
CA ILE A 38 22.22 4.62 19.06
C ILE A 38 23.50 4.00 19.65
N ARG A 39 24.14 4.68 20.60
CA ARG A 39 25.29 4.13 21.31
C ARG A 39 24.94 2.86 22.09
N SER A 40 23.78 2.84 22.75
CA SER A 40 23.31 1.66 23.48
C SER A 40 23.11 0.46 22.55
N LEU A 41 22.58 0.68 21.34
CA LEU A 41 22.45 -0.36 20.31
C LEU A 41 23.82 -0.90 19.86
N LYS A 42 24.80 -0.02 19.66
CA LYS A 42 26.18 -0.45 19.35
C LYS A 42 26.78 -1.31 20.45
N GLU A 43 26.62 -0.92 21.71
CA GLU A 43 27.13 -1.67 22.87
C GLU A 43 26.49 -3.06 22.99
N GLN A 44 25.25 -3.22 22.51
CA GLN A 44 24.54 -4.49 22.42
C GLN A 44 24.90 -5.33 21.17
N GLY A 45 25.71 -4.78 20.27
CA GLY A 45 26.19 -5.50 19.08
C GLY A 45 25.32 -5.36 17.84
N PHE A 46 24.42 -4.38 17.77
CA PHE A 46 23.69 -4.06 16.54
C PHE A 46 24.63 -3.44 15.49
N GLY A 47 24.27 -3.62 14.21
CA GLY A 47 25.04 -3.11 13.06
C GLY A 47 24.54 -1.76 12.54
N GLY A 48 23.34 -1.36 12.91
CA GLY A 48 22.64 -0.22 12.35
C GLY A 48 21.20 -0.16 12.82
N ILE A 49 20.42 0.74 12.22
CA ILE A 49 18.98 0.87 12.42
C ILE A 49 18.25 1.03 11.09
N PHE A 50 16.97 0.72 11.11
CA PHE A 50 16.02 1.08 10.05
C PHE A 50 14.98 2.03 10.64
N SER A 51 15.14 3.33 10.39
CA SER A 51 14.26 4.37 10.92
C SER A 51 12.92 4.36 10.19
N ILE A 52 11.82 4.51 10.93
CA ILE A 52 10.46 4.54 10.40
C ILE A 52 9.66 5.65 11.08
N CYS A 53 8.92 6.43 10.29
CA CYS A 53 7.93 7.39 10.78
C CYS A 53 6.69 6.61 11.20
N GLU A 54 6.40 6.55 12.50
CA GLU A 54 5.28 5.78 13.04
C GLU A 54 4.17 6.73 13.52
N VAL A 55 3.01 6.66 12.87
CA VAL A 55 1.82 7.47 13.20
C VAL A 55 0.76 6.64 13.93
N PHE A 56 1.00 5.34 14.15
CA PHE A 56 0.13 4.53 15.00
C PHE A 56 -0.17 5.23 16.33
N HIS A 57 -1.47 5.46 16.58
CA HIS A 57 -1.99 6.19 17.74
C HIS A 57 -1.56 7.67 17.86
N ASP A 58 -1.36 8.37 16.74
CA ASP A 58 -0.96 9.78 16.68
C ASP A 58 0.41 10.03 17.35
N GLY A 59 1.33 9.07 17.21
CA GLY A 59 2.67 9.14 17.81
C GLY A 59 3.54 10.25 17.20
N ALA A 60 3.68 10.28 15.87
CA ALA A 60 4.46 11.31 15.21
C ALA A 60 3.88 12.73 15.45
N PRO A 61 4.71 13.71 15.87
CA PRO A 61 4.32 15.11 16.01
C PRO A 61 3.84 15.79 14.71
N ASP A 62 4.30 15.35 13.54
CA ASP A 62 3.94 15.92 12.24
C ASP A 62 4.00 14.86 11.13
N LYS A 63 3.54 15.22 9.92
CA LYS A 63 3.46 14.32 8.76
C LYS A 63 4.82 13.81 8.31
N PHE A 64 4.85 12.60 7.75
CA PHE A 64 6.00 12.11 6.99
C PHE A 64 6.42 13.09 5.88
N LEU A 65 7.73 13.27 5.69
CA LEU A 65 8.34 14.26 4.78
C LEU A 65 8.06 15.75 5.09
N SER A 66 7.55 16.07 6.28
CA SER A 66 7.61 17.44 6.83
C SER A 66 9.02 17.80 7.31
N ASP A 67 9.28 19.07 7.59
CA ASP A 67 10.55 19.53 8.17
C ASP A 67 10.91 18.80 9.49
N TRP A 68 9.89 18.39 10.26
CA TRP A 68 10.07 17.58 11.46
C TRP A 68 10.68 16.21 11.13
N TRP A 69 10.11 15.49 10.16
CA TRP A 69 10.61 14.17 9.75
C TRP A 69 12.05 14.27 9.23
N TRP A 70 12.34 15.30 8.43
CA TRP A 70 13.67 15.50 7.89
C TRP A 70 14.70 15.81 8.97
N ASN A 71 14.33 16.59 9.99
CA ASN A 71 15.17 16.78 11.16
C ASN A 71 15.42 15.46 11.92
N ALA A 72 14.41 14.59 12.05
CA ALA A 72 14.59 13.28 12.66
C ALA A 72 15.60 12.41 11.88
N VAL A 73 15.47 12.37 10.55
CA VAL A 73 16.40 11.67 9.65
C VAL A 73 17.82 12.20 9.82
N ASP A 74 18.02 13.51 9.80
CA ASP A 74 19.35 14.14 9.96
C ASP A 74 20.00 13.79 11.30
N VAL A 75 19.24 13.87 12.40
CA VAL A 75 19.73 13.58 13.75
C VAL A 75 20.12 12.10 13.88
N LEU A 76 19.28 11.19 13.36
CA LEU A 76 19.54 9.75 13.40
C LEU A 76 20.73 9.35 12.52
N ALA A 77 20.78 9.86 11.28
CA ALA A 77 21.87 9.61 10.35
C ALA A 77 23.22 10.06 10.94
N LYS A 78 23.25 11.25 11.54
CA LYS A 78 24.44 11.78 12.20
C LYS A 78 24.87 10.92 13.39
N ALA A 79 23.93 10.53 14.26
CA ALA A 79 24.24 9.70 15.42
C ALA A 79 24.79 8.32 15.00
N CYS A 80 24.19 7.68 13.99
CA CYS A 80 24.70 6.43 13.43
C CYS A 80 26.11 6.60 12.83
N ALA A 81 26.35 7.67 12.06
CA ALA A 81 27.65 7.95 11.48
C ALA A 81 28.74 8.16 12.55
N GLU A 82 28.44 8.89 13.62
CA GLU A 82 29.37 9.11 14.74
C GLU A 82 29.69 7.81 15.48
N GLU A 83 28.73 6.90 15.61
CA GLU A 83 28.95 5.59 16.23
C GLU A 83 29.50 4.53 15.26
N GLY A 84 29.60 4.83 13.96
CA GLY A 84 30.03 3.88 12.93
C GLY A 84 29.04 2.74 12.74
N LEU A 85 27.74 3.04 12.82
CA LEU A 85 26.62 2.14 12.55
C LEU A 85 25.98 2.48 11.20
N GLU A 86 25.37 1.48 10.56
CA GLU A 86 24.56 1.72 9.36
C GLU A 86 23.26 2.46 9.69
N PHE A 87 22.82 3.30 8.77
CA PHE A 87 21.57 4.02 8.85
C PHE A 87 20.75 3.72 7.62
N TRP A 88 19.51 3.31 7.85
CA TRP A 88 18.49 3.11 6.84
C TRP A 88 17.24 3.89 7.21
N VAL A 89 16.48 4.27 6.20
CA VAL A 89 15.23 5.03 6.33
C VAL A 89 14.14 4.33 5.54
N TYR A 90 12.97 4.23 6.13
CA TYR A 90 11.78 3.73 5.45
C TYR A 90 11.35 4.73 4.37
N ASP A 91 10.95 4.24 3.21
CA ASP A 91 10.57 5.06 2.07
C ASP A 91 9.14 5.57 2.15
N ASP A 92 8.43 5.25 3.23
CA ASP A 92 7.06 5.66 3.51
C ASP A 92 6.82 5.83 5.02
N GLU A 93 5.68 6.44 5.34
CA GLU A 93 5.11 6.44 6.68
C GLU A 93 4.54 5.04 6.98
N ASP A 94 4.96 4.45 8.09
CA ASP A 94 4.59 3.09 8.46
C ASP A 94 4.73 2.10 7.28
N TRP A 95 3.80 1.15 7.13
CA TRP A 95 3.78 0.17 6.05
C TRP A 95 2.35 0.00 5.52
N PRO A 96 2.16 -0.34 4.22
CA PRO A 96 3.17 -0.56 3.18
C PRO A 96 3.52 0.69 2.34
N SER A 97 4.63 0.63 1.59
CA SER A 97 5.12 1.73 0.75
C SER A 97 4.26 2.01 -0.49
N GLY A 98 4.12 3.29 -0.85
CA GLY A 98 3.38 3.78 -2.00
C GLY A 98 2.22 4.71 -1.66
N SER A 99 2.18 5.26 -0.45
CA SER A 99 1.09 6.13 0.03
C SER A 99 1.55 7.48 0.59
N LEU A 100 2.82 7.64 0.97
CA LEU A 100 3.35 8.81 1.69
C LEU A 100 2.55 9.10 2.97
N GLY A 101 2.18 8.08 3.74
CA GLY A 101 1.27 8.26 4.89
C GLY A 101 -0.15 8.68 4.48
N GLY A 102 -0.59 8.26 3.30
CA GLY A 102 -1.86 8.69 2.70
C GLY A 102 -1.84 10.08 2.04
N GLN A 103 -0.75 10.85 2.17
CA GLN A 103 -0.63 12.18 1.57
C GLN A 103 -0.77 12.16 0.04
N LEU A 104 -0.43 11.04 -0.60
CA LEU A 104 -0.49 10.91 -2.05
C LEU A 104 -1.90 11.14 -2.62
N ILE A 105 -2.95 10.85 -1.85
CA ILE A 105 -4.34 10.96 -2.30
C ILE A 105 -5.13 12.10 -1.64
N GLU A 106 -4.51 12.86 -0.72
CA GLU A 106 -5.18 13.97 -0.02
C GLU A 106 -5.70 15.02 -1.00
N ASP A 107 -4.82 15.46 -1.91
CA ASP A 107 -5.15 16.43 -2.97
C ASP A 107 -5.43 15.76 -4.33
N HIS A 108 -5.23 14.43 -4.42
CA HIS A 108 -5.39 13.63 -5.64
C HIS A 108 -6.23 12.36 -5.38
N PRO A 109 -7.53 12.48 -5.04
CA PRO A 109 -8.38 11.33 -4.76
C PRO A 109 -8.50 10.35 -5.94
N GLU A 110 -8.26 10.82 -7.17
CA GLU A 110 -8.21 9.99 -8.37
C GLU A 110 -7.01 9.04 -8.43
N TRP A 111 -5.97 9.27 -7.63
CA TRP A 111 -4.81 8.39 -7.51
C TRP A 111 -5.01 7.25 -6.50
N ASN A 112 -6.18 7.12 -5.87
CA ASN A 112 -6.48 5.98 -5.03
C ASN A 112 -6.58 4.69 -5.88
N TRP A 113 -6.06 3.57 -5.37
CA TRP A 113 -6.29 2.27 -6.00
C TRP A 113 -7.78 1.92 -5.97
N HIS A 114 -8.20 1.08 -6.91
CA HIS A 114 -9.58 0.64 -7.01
C HIS A 114 -9.66 -0.88 -7.09
N TYR A 115 -10.77 -1.44 -6.58
CA TYR A 115 -11.08 -2.85 -6.75
C TYR A 115 -12.39 -3.04 -7.53
N LEU A 116 -12.51 -4.20 -8.16
CA LEU A 116 -13.73 -4.63 -8.82
C LEU A 116 -14.56 -5.48 -7.87
N LYS A 117 -15.80 -5.05 -7.62
CA LYS A 117 -16.80 -5.82 -6.87
C LYS A 117 -17.75 -6.49 -7.87
N SER A 118 -17.98 -7.78 -7.69
CA SER A 118 -19.05 -8.52 -8.38
C SER A 118 -20.26 -8.64 -7.47
N GLU A 119 -21.44 -8.35 -8.00
CA GLU A 119 -22.72 -8.65 -7.35
C GLU A 119 -23.56 -9.53 -8.27
N GLU A 120 -23.91 -10.72 -7.78
CA GLU A 120 -24.64 -11.72 -8.54
C GLU A 120 -26.11 -11.74 -8.15
N THR A 121 -26.98 -11.61 -9.13
CA THR A 121 -28.44 -11.70 -8.97
C THR A 121 -28.98 -12.88 -9.77
N PRO A 122 -29.50 -13.92 -9.11
CA PRO A 122 -30.25 -14.97 -9.79
C PRO A 122 -31.56 -14.41 -10.37
N VAL A 123 -31.85 -14.72 -11.63
CA VAL A 123 -33.06 -14.29 -12.32
C VAL A 123 -33.70 -15.45 -13.07
N ASN A 124 -35.04 -15.55 -12.99
CA ASN A 124 -35.79 -16.51 -13.79
C ASN A 124 -36.16 -15.84 -15.12
N GLY A 125 -35.37 -16.16 -16.16
CA GLY A 125 -35.57 -15.64 -17.50
C GLY A 125 -36.92 -16.06 -18.03
N SER A 126 -37.73 -15.07 -18.41
CA SER A 126 -39.01 -15.26 -19.11
C SER A 126 -39.45 -13.97 -19.83
N GLY A 127 -38.49 -13.09 -20.16
CA GLY A 127 -38.70 -11.76 -20.70
C GLY A 127 -37.75 -10.73 -20.09
N LYS A 128 -38.20 -9.48 -20.01
CA LYS A 128 -37.42 -8.34 -19.55
C LYS A 128 -36.93 -8.49 -18.11
N VAL A 129 -35.63 -8.42 -17.91
CA VAL A 129 -34.94 -8.36 -16.62
C VAL A 129 -34.43 -6.93 -16.43
N GLU A 130 -34.72 -6.35 -15.27
CA GLU A 130 -34.21 -5.03 -14.87
C GLU A 130 -33.42 -5.13 -13.58
N ILE A 131 -32.16 -4.66 -13.60
CA ILE A 131 -31.27 -4.68 -12.44
C ILE A 131 -30.74 -3.26 -12.22
N PRO A 132 -30.92 -2.65 -11.04
CA PRO A 132 -30.39 -1.32 -10.75
C PRO A 132 -28.85 -1.36 -10.76
N VAL A 133 -28.24 -0.31 -11.30
CA VAL A 133 -26.79 -0.12 -11.27
C VAL A 133 -26.44 1.33 -10.98
N ASP A 134 -25.38 1.56 -10.21
CA ASP A 134 -24.80 2.88 -10.07
C ASP A 134 -23.93 3.19 -11.29
N LYS A 135 -24.30 4.24 -12.04
CA LYS A 135 -23.58 4.64 -13.26
C LYS A 135 -22.15 5.09 -13.00
N ASN A 136 -21.84 5.59 -11.81
CA ASN A 136 -20.53 6.14 -11.49
C ASN A 136 -19.49 5.04 -11.22
N SER A 137 -19.95 3.88 -10.76
CA SER A 137 -19.11 2.73 -10.45
C SER A 137 -19.26 1.58 -11.45
N PHE A 138 -20.29 1.55 -12.30
CA PHE A 138 -20.51 0.47 -13.27
C PHE A 138 -19.32 0.27 -14.22
N VAL A 139 -18.83 -0.97 -14.31
CA VAL A 139 -17.77 -1.39 -15.24
C VAL A 139 -18.31 -2.29 -16.33
N GLY A 140 -19.17 -3.24 -15.97
CA GLY A 140 -19.73 -4.20 -16.92
C GLY A 140 -20.73 -5.14 -16.27
N ALA A 141 -21.43 -5.91 -17.10
CA ALA A 141 -22.33 -6.95 -16.63
C ALA A 141 -22.38 -8.14 -17.58
N VAL A 142 -22.51 -9.32 -16.99
CA VAL A 142 -22.56 -10.59 -17.73
C VAL A 142 -23.77 -11.39 -17.24
N ALA A 143 -24.55 -11.91 -18.18
CA ALA A 143 -25.57 -12.92 -17.90
C ALA A 143 -25.03 -14.30 -18.27
N PHE A 144 -25.25 -15.30 -17.42
CA PHE A 144 -24.88 -16.69 -17.71
C PHE A 144 -25.83 -17.66 -17.03
N LYS A 145 -25.87 -18.89 -17.52
CA LYS A 145 -26.56 -20.02 -16.90
C LYS A 145 -25.56 -20.91 -16.18
N THR A 146 -26.05 -21.58 -15.16
CA THR A 146 -25.29 -22.56 -14.38
C THR A 146 -25.93 -23.93 -14.55
N ILE A 147 -25.11 -24.96 -14.84
CA ILE A 147 -25.52 -26.37 -14.93
C ILE A 147 -24.74 -27.10 -13.85
N GLU A 148 -25.45 -27.72 -12.90
CA GLU A 148 -24.84 -28.46 -11.77
C GLU A 148 -23.82 -27.63 -10.97
N GLY A 149 -24.07 -26.33 -10.80
CA GLY A 149 -23.17 -25.41 -10.07
C GLY A 149 -22.00 -24.87 -10.91
N VAL A 150 -21.87 -25.25 -12.18
CA VAL A 150 -20.81 -24.77 -13.08
C VAL A 150 -21.39 -23.85 -14.15
N VAL A 151 -20.71 -22.72 -14.39
CA VAL A 151 -21.09 -21.78 -15.46
C VAL A 151 -21.03 -22.49 -16.82
N SER A 152 -22.11 -22.41 -17.60
CA SER A 152 -22.15 -22.90 -18.98
C SER A 152 -21.52 -21.85 -19.91
N PRO A 153 -20.34 -22.09 -20.51
CA PRO A 153 -19.62 -21.07 -21.29
C PRO A 153 -20.42 -20.56 -22.49
N ASP A 154 -21.15 -21.44 -23.16
CA ASP A 154 -21.99 -21.10 -24.34
C ASP A 154 -23.18 -20.20 -23.99
N SER A 155 -23.51 -20.08 -22.70
CA SER A 155 -24.60 -19.22 -22.22
C SER A 155 -24.17 -17.80 -21.89
N ILE A 156 -22.86 -17.54 -21.82
CA ILE A 156 -22.33 -16.24 -21.38
C ILE A 156 -22.72 -15.15 -22.38
N GLN A 157 -23.34 -14.09 -21.88
CA GLN A 157 -23.72 -12.91 -22.65
C GLN A 157 -23.15 -11.67 -21.97
N ASP A 158 -22.35 -10.89 -22.71
CA ASP A 158 -22.02 -9.53 -22.32
C ASP A 158 -23.28 -8.67 -22.47
N ILE A 159 -23.80 -8.21 -21.33
CA ILE A 159 -24.99 -7.37 -21.28
C ILE A 159 -24.65 -5.94 -20.86
N SER A 160 -23.38 -5.55 -20.91
CA SER A 160 -22.91 -4.23 -20.47
C SER A 160 -23.56 -3.09 -21.26
N ASN A 161 -23.83 -3.31 -22.55
CA ASN A 161 -24.46 -2.33 -23.42
C ASN A 161 -25.98 -2.16 -23.20
N TYR A 162 -26.59 -2.95 -22.32
CA TYR A 162 -28.02 -2.84 -21.97
C TYR A 162 -28.27 -1.88 -20.80
N VAL A 163 -27.23 -1.18 -20.32
CA VAL A 163 -27.36 -0.17 -19.27
C VAL A 163 -28.00 1.12 -19.81
N SER A 164 -29.09 1.54 -19.19
CA SER A 164 -29.73 2.83 -19.48
C SER A 164 -30.46 3.34 -18.24
N GLY A 165 -30.41 4.66 -17.99
CA GLY A 165 -31.17 5.25 -16.89
C GLY A 165 -30.83 4.74 -15.47
N GLY A 166 -29.65 4.15 -15.25
CA GLY A 166 -29.23 3.64 -13.92
C GLY A 166 -29.72 2.21 -13.65
N LYS A 167 -30.05 1.48 -14.71
CA LYS A 167 -30.40 0.07 -14.65
C LYS A 167 -29.95 -0.65 -15.91
N ILE A 168 -29.67 -1.93 -15.79
CA ILE A 168 -29.59 -2.85 -16.91
C ILE A 168 -31.02 -3.22 -17.30
N SER A 169 -31.31 -3.25 -18.60
CA SER A 169 -32.59 -3.70 -19.16
C SER A 169 -32.33 -4.72 -20.26
N TRP A 170 -32.32 -6.01 -19.90
CA TRP A 170 -31.93 -7.10 -20.78
C TRP A 170 -33.08 -8.10 -20.99
N GLU A 171 -33.25 -8.60 -22.20
CA GLU A 171 -34.29 -9.58 -22.55
C GLU A 171 -33.76 -11.00 -22.35
N ALA A 172 -34.17 -11.63 -21.24
CA ALA A 172 -33.72 -12.96 -20.86
C ALA A 172 -34.58 -14.05 -21.52
N THR A 173 -33.95 -14.98 -22.24
CA THR A 173 -34.64 -16.19 -22.71
C THR A 173 -35.05 -17.08 -21.55
N LYS A 174 -36.00 -17.98 -21.79
CA LYS A 174 -36.53 -18.87 -20.75
C LYS A 174 -35.43 -19.67 -20.04
N GLY A 175 -35.46 -19.69 -18.71
CA GLY A 175 -34.59 -20.53 -17.88
C GLY A 175 -33.96 -19.79 -16.71
N GLU A 176 -33.21 -20.51 -15.89
CA GLU A 176 -32.49 -19.92 -14.76
C GLU A 176 -31.20 -19.26 -15.25
N TRP A 177 -31.04 -17.99 -14.91
CA TRP A 177 -29.89 -17.17 -15.24
C TRP A 177 -29.32 -16.55 -13.97
N THR A 178 -28.06 -16.19 -14.03
CA THR A 178 -27.40 -15.28 -13.08
C THR A 178 -26.92 -14.08 -13.86
N VAL A 179 -27.19 -12.89 -13.34
CA VAL A 179 -26.57 -11.65 -13.82
C VAL A 179 -25.51 -11.23 -12.81
N ALA A 180 -24.26 -11.21 -13.23
CA ALA A 180 -23.15 -10.62 -12.49
C ALA A 180 -22.95 -9.17 -12.94
N VAL A 181 -23.05 -8.24 -12.01
CA VAL A 181 -22.73 -6.82 -12.23
C VAL A 181 -21.38 -6.53 -11.59
N TYR A 182 -20.48 -5.96 -12.39
CA TYR A 182 -19.15 -5.56 -11.96
C TYR A 182 -19.09 -4.05 -11.78
N SER A 183 -18.67 -3.61 -10.59
CA SER A 183 -18.55 -2.19 -10.22
C SER A 183 -17.18 -1.89 -9.62
N ARG A 184 -16.64 -0.72 -9.94
CA ARG A 184 -15.35 -0.20 -9.47
C ARG A 184 -15.57 0.64 -8.21
N HIS A 185 -14.83 0.33 -7.16
CA HIS A 185 -14.89 1.04 -5.89
C HIS A 185 -13.50 1.50 -5.45
N PRO A 186 -13.39 2.66 -4.79
CA PRO A 186 -12.13 3.08 -4.18
C PRO A 186 -11.69 2.05 -3.14
N GLY A 187 -10.42 1.66 -3.22
CA GLY A 187 -9.80 0.76 -2.28
C GLY A 187 -9.46 1.43 -0.96
N LYS A 188 -9.33 0.62 0.08
CA LYS A 188 -8.88 1.05 1.42
C LYS A 188 -7.44 0.60 1.64
N GLY A 189 -6.67 1.35 2.42
CA GLY A 189 -5.40 0.87 2.95
C GLY A 189 -5.60 -0.09 4.14
N PHE A 190 -4.51 -0.70 4.60
CA PHE A 190 -4.53 -1.51 5.83
C PHE A 190 -4.71 -0.65 7.09
N PHE A 191 -4.10 0.54 7.13
CA PHE A 191 -4.15 1.47 8.27
C PHE A 191 -4.57 2.90 7.88
N ILE A 192 -4.88 3.12 6.61
CA ILE A 192 -5.26 4.43 6.06
C ILE A 192 -6.53 4.31 5.22
N GLU A 193 -7.34 5.37 5.17
CA GLU A 193 -8.66 5.35 4.52
C GLU A 193 -8.61 5.14 2.99
N GLY A 194 -7.46 5.41 2.35
CA GLY A 194 -7.20 5.10 0.95
C GLY A 194 -5.70 4.91 0.72
N TYR A 195 -5.31 4.33 -0.42
CA TYR A 195 -3.92 3.97 -0.69
C TYR A 195 -3.56 4.29 -2.14
N GLY A 196 -2.30 4.62 -2.42
CA GLY A 196 -1.88 4.96 -3.78
C GLY A 196 -2.14 3.83 -4.76
N ASP A 197 -2.64 4.16 -5.95
CA ASP A 197 -2.71 3.23 -7.08
C ASP A 197 -1.29 2.98 -7.58
N LEU A 198 -0.70 1.85 -7.17
CA LEU A 198 0.63 1.43 -7.59
C LEU A 198 0.75 1.18 -9.11
N MET A 199 -0.37 1.13 -9.83
CA MET A 199 -0.41 1.03 -11.29
C MET A 199 -0.58 2.40 -11.97
N ASN A 200 -0.86 3.46 -11.21
CA ASN A 200 -0.97 4.82 -11.73
C ASN A 200 0.42 5.46 -11.84
N ARG A 201 0.81 5.81 -13.07
CA ARG A 201 2.16 6.31 -13.36
C ARG A 201 2.42 7.66 -12.72
N GLU A 202 1.43 8.55 -12.74
CA GLU A 202 1.53 9.89 -12.17
C GLU A 202 1.63 9.83 -10.64
N ALA A 203 0.81 9.00 -10.00
CA ALA A 203 0.86 8.76 -8.56
C ALA A 203 2.24 8.22 -8.13
N MET A 204 2.78 7.23 -8.84
CA MET A 204 4.08 6.66 -8.50
C MET A 204 5.25 7.59 -8.84
N ALA A 205 5.12 8.43 -9.87
CA ALA A 205 6.11 9.47 -10.13
C ALA A 205 6.16 10.48 -8.98
N GLU A 206 5.01 10.87 -8.43
CA GLU A 206 4.94 11.76 -7.28
C GLU A 206 5.50 11.10 -6.01
N PHE A 207 5.19 9.82 -5.77
CA PHE A 207 5.79 9.05 -4.67
C PHE A 207 7.33 9.03 -4.75
N VAL A 208 7.89 8.74 -5.94
CA VAL A 208 9.33 8.75 -6.16
C VAL A 208 9.93 10.14 -5.96
N ARG A 209 9.28 11.19 -6.47
CA ARG A 209 9.71 12.57 -6.31
C ARG A 209 9.74 12.99 -4.84
N ALA A 210 8.66 12.74 -4.11
CA ALA A 210 8.54 13.18 -2.72
C ALA A 210 9.46 12.40 -1.79
N SER A 211 9.48 11.07 -1.91
CA SER A 211 10.28 10.22 -1.02
C SER A 211 11.71 10.06 -1.54
N TYR A 212 11.93 9.41 -2.67
CA TYR A 212 13.29 9.04 -3.10
C TYR A 212 14.13 10.25 -3.54
N GLU A 213 13.59 11.14 -4.37
CA GLU A 213 14.31 12.37 -4.76
C GLU A 213 14.43 13.32 -3.57
N GLY A 214 13.40 13.42 -2.72
CA GLY A 214 13.45 14.21 -1.49
C GLY A 214 14.53 13.76 -0.48
N HIS A 215 14.81 12.46 -0.40
CA HIS A 215 15.95 11.93 0.36
C HIS A 215 17.28 12.19 -0.36
N TRP A 216 17.32 12.13 -1.69
CA TRP A 216 18.54 12.38 -2.48
C TRP A 216 19.00 13.84 -2.44
N GLU A 217 18.07 14.78 -2.33
CA GLU A 217 18.34 16.22 -2.29
C GLU A 217 18.91 16.70 -0.94
N ARG A 218 18.86 15.86 0.10
CA ARG A 218 19.39 16.14 1.44
C ARG A 218 20.74 15.47 1.66
#